data_AF-A0A2X0R8Q9-F1
#
_entry.id   AF-A0A2X0R8Q9-F1
#
_cell.length_a   1.000
_cell.length_b   1.000
_cell.length_c   1.000
_cell.angle_alpha   90.00
_cell.angle_beta   90.00
_cell.angle_gamma   90.00
#
_symmetry.space_group_name_H-M   'P 1'
#
loop_
_entity.id
_entity.type
_entity.pdbx_description
1 polymer ?
#
loop_
_entity_poly.entity_id
_entity_poly.type
_entity_poly.pdbx_seq_one_letter_code
_entity_poly.pdbx_strand_id
1 'polypeptide(L)' 'MDSTINEKIIDETKYWMERAVIGLNLCPFANTVHVKNQIRYVISDAAHMSLC' A
#
# COMPACT_ATOMS: atom_id res chain seq x y z
N MET A 1 0.92 19.62 8.38
CA MET A 1 -0.46 19.29 7.95
C MET A 1 -0.51 18.24 6.85
N ASP A 2 0.60 17.92 6.17
CA ASP A 2 0.65 16.94 5.09
C ASP A 2 0.93 15.49 5.55
N SER A 3 1.66 15.33 6.67
CA SER A 3 2.02 14.02 7.23
C SER A 3 0.82 13.16 7.59
N THR A 4 -0.25 13.74 8.12
CA THR A 4 -1.48 13.02 8.51
C THR A 4 -2.23 12.46 7.30
N ILE A 5 -2.17 13.13 6.15
CA ILE A 5 -2.77 12.63 4.90
C ILE A 5 -1.96 11.44 4.40
N ASN A 6 -0.63 11.54 4.39
CA ASN A 6 0.25 10.45 3.97
C ASN A 6 0.09 9.20 4.85
N GLU A 7 0.00 9.37 6.17
CA GLU A 7 -0.29 8.29 7.12
C GLU A 7 -1.63 7.62 6.79
N LYS A 8 -2.69 8.41 6.55
CA LYS A 8 -3.99 7.89 6.18
C LYS A 8 -3.97 7.10 4.87
N ILE A 9 -3.27 7.58 3.84
CA ILE A 9 -3.13 6.88 2.55
C ILE A 9 -2.43 5.54 2.76
N ILE A 10 -1.36 5.51 3.57
CA ILE A 10 -0.64 4.27 3.89
C ILE A 10 -1.57 3.29 4.60
N ASP A 11 -2.34 3.73 5.58
CA ASP A 11 -3.24 2.85 6.33
C ASP A 11 -4.42 2.33 5.47
N GLU A 12 -5.00 3.17 4.62
CA GLU A 12 -6.00 2.74 3.64
C GLU A 12 -5.41 1.71 2.65
N THR A 13 -4.15 1.90 2.24
CA THR A 13 -3.43 0.97 1.36
C THR A 13 -3.18 -0.38 2.04
N LYS A 14 -2.78 -0.39 3.32
CA LYS A 14 -2.63 -1.62 4.11
C LYS A 14 -3.94 -2.38 4.21
N TYR A 15 -5.02 -1.68 4.55
CA TYR A 15 -6.35 -2.27 4.68
C TYR A 15 -6.84 -2.87 3.36
N TRP A 16 -6.63 -2.17 2.25
CA TRP A 16 -6.92 -2.70 0.91
C TRP A 16 -6.12 -3.98 0.64
N MET A 17 -4.81 -3.99 0.94
CA MET A 17 -3.96 -5.16 0.71
C MET A 17 -4.44 -6.37 1.56
N GLU A 18 -4.76 -6.16 2.83
CA GLU A 18 -5.28 -7.20 3.71
C GLU A 18 -6.58 -7.81 3.19
N ARG A 19 -7.51 -6.99 2.70
CA ARG A 19 -8.83 -7.46 2.28
C ARG A 19 -8.85 -8.00 0.86
N ALA A 20 -8.27 -7.26 -0.08
CA ALA A 20 -8.31 -7.61 -1.49
C ALA A 20 -7.22 -8.62 -1.82
N VAL A 21 -5.96 -8.34 -1.47
CA VAL A 21 -4.84 -9.19 -1.91
C VAL A 21 -4.77 -10.48 -1.10
N ILE A 22 -4.81 -10.38 0.23
CA ILE A 22 -4.74 -11.54 1.13
C ILE A 22 -6.12 -12.18 1.27
N GLY A 23 -7.15 -11.40 1.59
CA GLY A 23 -8.51 -11.90 1.84
C GLY A 23 -9.18 -12.60 0.64
N LEU A 24 -8.89 -12.16 -0.59
CA LEU A 24 -9.36 -12.85 -1.81
C LEU A 24 -8.32 -13.82 -2.41
N ASN A 25 -7.20 -14.03 -1.73
CA ASN A 25 -6.11 -14.91 -2.19
C ASN A 25 -5.58 -14.58 -3.60
N LEU A 26 -5.44 -13.29 -3.93
CA LEU A 26 -4.89 -12.86 -5.22
C LEU A 26 -3.39 -13.08 -5.31
N CYS A 27 -2.69 -13.04 -4.17
CA CYS A 27 -1.27 -13.37 -4.09
C CYS A 27 -1.01 -14.34 -2.94
N PRO A 28 -0.55 -15.57 -3.21
CA PRO A 28 -0.30 -16.58 -2.18
C PRO A 28 0.89 -16.24 -1.26
N PHE A 29 1.75 -15.30 -1.66
CA PHE A 29 2.96 -14.91 -0.91
C PHE A 29 2.75 -13.70 0.02
N ALA A 30 1.66 -12.95 -0.16
CA ALA A 30 1.45 -11.66 0.49
C ALA A 30 1.24 -11.75 2.01
N ASN A 31 0.60 -12.83 2.49
CA ASN A 31 0.29 -12.98 3.91
C ASN A 31 1.56 -13.07 4.77
N THR A 32 2.48 -13.96 4.41
CA THR A 32 3.70 -14.21 5.21
C THR A 32 4.59 -12.97 5.33
N VAL A 33 4.72 -12.17 4.27
CA VAL A 33 5.53 -10.94 4.31
C VAL A 33 4.82 -9.81 5.08
N HIS A 34 3.49 -9.77 5.04
CA HIS A 34 2.69 -8.81 5.79
C HIS A 34 2.73 -9.08 7.31
N VAL A 35 2.46 -10.31 7.76
CA VAL A 35 2.49 -10.66 9.20
C VAL A 35 3.88 -10.54 9.82
N LYS A 36 4.94 -10.65 9.01
CA LYS A 36 6.32 -10.42 9.43
C LYS A 36 6.73 -8.94 9.41
N ASN A 37 5.81 -8.03 9.05
CA ASN A 37 6.06 -6.60 8.95
C ASN A 37 7.24 -6.25 8.02
N GLN A 38 7.38 -6.97 6.90
CA GLN A 38 8.51 -6.84 5.96
C GLN A 38 8.18 -5.94 4.75
N ILE A 39 7.04 -5.26 4.76
CA ILE A 39 6.58 -4.41 3.65
C ILE A 39 6.90 -2.96 3.97
N ARG A 40 7.62 -2.29 3.07
CA ARG A 40 7.88 -0.86 3.14
C ARG A 40 6.89 -0.10 2.25
N TYR A 41 6.09 0.77 2.85
CA TYR A 41 5.18 1.67 2.13
C TYR A 41 5.83 3.03 1.93
N VAL A 42 5.77 3.57 0.71
CA VAL A 42 6.31 4.89 0.35
C VAL A 42 5.31 5.57 -0.54
N ILE A 43 4.98 6.82 -0.23
CA ILE A 43 4.20 7.69 -1.11
C ILE A 43 5.16 8.37 -2.08
N SER A 44 4.85 8.31 -3.36
CA SER A 44 5.54 9.07 -4.39
C SER A 44 4.56 10.09 -4.95
N ASP A 45 4.98 11.35 -4.99
CA ASP A 45 4.27 12.40 -5.71
C ASP A 45 4.43 12.16 -7.21
N ALA A 46 3.58 11.30 -7.76
CA ALA A 46 3.55 11.05 -9.19
C ALA A 46 2.95 12.27 -9.89
N ALA A 47 3.81 13.18 -10.37
CA ALA A 47 3.40 14.18 -11.34
C ALA A 47 3.09 13.44 -12.65
N HIS A 48 1.82 13.51 -13.07
CA HIS A 48 1.36 12.91 -14.31
C HIS A 48 2.27 13.30 -15.49
N MET A 49 2.76 12.30 -16.22
CA MET A 49 3.58 12.51 -17.41
C MET A 49 2.69 13.01 -18.55
N SER A 50 2.51 14.33 -18.61
CA SER A 50 2.05 15.03 -19.79
C SER A 50 3.26 15.65 -20.48
N LEU A 51 3.61 15.09 -21.65
CA LEU A 51 4.52 15.57 -22.72
C LEU A 51 5.76 14.70 -22.94
N CYS A 52 5.56 13.61 -23.71
CA CYS A 52 6.43 13.32 -24.85
C CYS A 52 6.27 14.42 -25.91
#